data_AF-A0A942YI85-F1
#
_entry.id   AF-A0A942YI85-F1
#
_cell.length_a   1.000
_cell.length_b   1.000
_cell.length_c   1.000
_cell.angle_alpha   90.00
_cell.angle_beta   90.00
_cell.angle_gamma   90.00
#
_symmetry.space_group_name_H-M   'P 1'
#
loop_
_entity.id
_entity.type
_entity.pdbx_description
1 polymer ?
#
loop_
_entity_poly.entity_id
_entity_poly.type
_entity_poly.pdbx_seq_one_letter_code
_entity_poly.pdbx_strand_id
1 'polypeptide(L)'
;MKKWLALLMATALLSGCVPTFQKNDEVVQDNNDNKDKSIIPSYQISDSYYRSVVPFRTSKTRGMVVSNLNSKYDIDEFETGLMRVANEHFSTDKYVFEEGQKLDKETVSKWLRRKYTASQLKELNIKEEDNIGLNPLNNEKGSIEQQNEKSPIYLAQVLEHDYLIKKDDKVKLGGIVIGLALNSVHYYQKEKYGATFEQDIPHDKLAAEGKKMAEEIIKRLRSNTEIGNVPITIALFEQKGKNSVIPGNFFAYAHANGGSASLGDWKAIDETYYLFPSSAAEKDHRDDVTSFMAFKDEVEKYFPNYNGVIGQAFYKNGQFIKLSIDIPIQLYGHAEIIAFTQYATSLVMDHFPDYVTVDVNINSINGAEALIVKNAGDKEPFVHIY
;
A
#
# COMPACT_ATOMS: atom_id res chain seq x y z
N MET A 1 -44.84 15.43 54.54
CA MET A 1 -43.91 14.39 54.04
C MET A 1 -44.52 13.74 52.80
N LYS A 2 -43.74 13.46 51.74
CA LYS A 2 -44.13 12.90 50.41
C LYS A 2 -44.57 13.84 49.28
N LYS A 3 -43.95 15.01 49.07
CA LYS A 3 -44.03 15.71 47.75
C LYS A 3 -42.74 16.40 47.26
N TRP A 4 -41.62 16.27 47.97
CA TRP A 4 -40.32 16.89 47.58
C TRP A 4 -39.22 15.89 47.19
N LEU A 5 -39.51 14.59 47.14
CA LEU A 5 -38.51 13.59 46.72
C LEU A 5 -38.46 13.34 45.21
N ALA A 6 -39.39 13.90 44.42
CA ALA A 6 -39.45 13.66 42.98
C ALA A 6 -38.57 14.61 42.15
N LEU A 7 -38.03 15.69 42.73
CA LEU A 7 -37.24 16.69 42.01
C LEU A 7 -35.72 16.51 42.13
N LEU A 8 -35.26 15.58 42.97
CA LEU A 8 -33.84 15.31 43.22
C LEU A 8 -33.32 14.08 42.46
N MET A 9 -34.18 13.40 41.71
CA MET A 9 -33.84 12.19 40.95
C MET A 9 -33.83 12.41 39.42
N ALA A 10 -34.06 13.65 38.97
CA ALA A 10 -34.09 14.01 37.55
C ALA A 10 -32.81 14.74 37.07
N THR A 11 -31.85 15.03 37.95
CA THR A 11 -30.59 15.73 37.61
C THR A 11 -29.35 14.83 37.55
N ALA A 12 -29.49 13.52 37.74
CA ALA A 12 -28.37 12.57 37.77
C ALA A 12 -28.17 11.75 36.47
N LEU A 13 -28.84 12.10 35.36
CA LEU A 13 -28.72 11.37 34.08
C LEU A 13 -28.24 12.21 32.90
N LEU A 14 -27.66 13.40 33.16
CA LEU A 14 -26.99 14.21 32.13
C LEU A 14 -25.45 14.14 32.21
N SER A 15 -24.88 13.05 32.75
CA SER A 15 -23.53 12.65 32.36
C SER A 15 -23.61 11.93 31.01
N GLY A 16 -24.13 12.62 30.00
CA GLY A 16 -23.80 12.25 28.63
C GLY A 16 -22.29 12.40 28.51
N CYS A 17 -21.61 11.31 28.15
CA CYS A 17 -20.25 11.40 27.63
C CYS A 17 -20.32 12.36 26.44
N VAL A 18 -20.00 13.63 26.66
CA VAL A 18 -19.60 14.53 25.59
C VAL A 18 -18.48 13.76 24.89
N PRO A 19 -18.57 13.49 23.57
CA PRO A 19 -17.44 12.96 22.85
C PRO A 19 -16.34 13.98 23.05
N THR A 20 -15.34 13.64 23.86
CA THR A 20 -14.18 14.50 24.05
C THR A 20 -13.59 14.61 22.66
N PHE A 21 -13.78 15.75 21.98
CA PHE A 21 -13.04 16.05 20.77
C PHE A 21 -11.58 15.99 21.19
N GLN A 22 -10.91 14.89 20.83
CA GLN A 22 -9.50 14.70 21.16
C GLN A 22 -8.76 15.89 20.57
N LYS A 23 -8.16 16.72 21.42
CA LYS A 23 -7.40 17.88 20.97
C LYS A 23 -6.25 17.39 20.10
N ASN A 24 -6.03 18.08 18.99
CA ASN A 24 -4.84 17.85 18.19
C ASN A 24 -3.59 18.24 18.99
N ASP A 25 -2.50 17.54 18.75
CA ASP A 25 -1.22 17.80 19.40
C ASP A 25 -0.44 18.84 18.60
N GLU A 26 -0.17 20.00 19.20
CA GLU A 26 0.82 20.95 18.67
C GLU A 26 2.24 20.44 18.97
N VAL A 27 3.10 20.43 17.95
CA VAL A 27 4.51 20.01 18.04
C VAL A 27 5.38 20.93 17.19
N VAL A 28 6.67 21.00 17.48
CA VAL A 28 7.68 21.73 16.71
C VAL A 28 8.53 20.72 15.95
N GLN A 29 8.61 20.88 14.64
CA GLN A 29 9.50 20.07 13.82
C GLN A 29 10.86 20.78 13.69
N ASP A 30 11.93 20.18 14.20
CA ASP A 30 13.31 20.70 14.00
C ASP A 30 13.71 20.39 12.54
N ASN A 31 13.39 21.29 11.62
CA ASN A 31 13.97 21.32 10.28
C ASN A 31 15.06 22.40 10.26
N ASN A 32 16.14 22.16 9.51
CA ASN A 32 17.42 22.89 9.55
C ASN A 32 17.37 24.43 9.35
N ASP A 33 16.21 25.08 9.16
CA ASP A 33 16.13 26.54 9.02
C ASP A 33 14.86 27.23 9.58
N ASN A 34 13.85 26.52 10.12
CA ASN A 34 12.70 27.16 10.78
C ASN A 34 12.01 26.24 11.80
N LYS A 35 11.65 26.81 12.97
CA LYS A 35 10.81 26.16 13.99
C LYS A 35 9.33 26.36 13.66
N ASP A 36 8.87 25.69 12.62
CA ASP A 36 7.45 25.75 12.28
C ASP A 36 6.64 24.92 13.29
N LYS A 37 5.52 25.51 13.74
CA LYS A 37 4.52 24.76 14.51
C LYS A 37 3.81 23.80 13.57
N SER A 38 3.89 22.52 13.91
CA SER A 38 3.17 21.46 13.25
C SER A 38 2.08 20.89 14.17
N ILE A 39 1.10 20.22 13.58
CA ILE A 39 -0.02 19.61 14.27
C ILE A 39 -0.04 18.13 13.91
N ILE A 40 -0.23 17.27 14.91
CA ILE A 40 -0.58 15.87 14.72
C ILE A 40 -2.08 15.76 14.97
N PRO A 41 -2.90 15.45 13.94
CA PRO A 41 -4.32 15.21 14.12
C PRO A 41 -4.56 14.12 15.16
N SER A 42 -5.56 14.28 16.02
CA SER A 42 -5.92 13.24 16.99
C SER A 42 -6.60 12.04 16.32
N TYR A 43 -7.32 12.28 15.22
CA TYR A 43 -8.05 11.25 14.50
C TYR A 43 -7.12 10.35 13.69
N GLN A 44 -7.25 9.05 13.91
CA GLN A 44 -6.61 8.00 13.14
C GLN A 44 -7.71 7.25 12.37
N ILE A 45 -7.55 7.13 11.05
CA ILE A 45 -8.58 6.57 10.17
C ILE A 45 -8.75 5.06 10.41
N SER A 46 -7.65 4.35 10.63
CA SER A 46 -7.64 2.93 10.99
C SER A 46 -6.37 2.57 11.75
N ASP A 47 -6.38 1.43 12.45
CA ASP A 47 -5.21 0.94 13.19
C ASP A 47 -3.98 0.69 12.31
N SER A 48 -4.19 0.49 11.00
CA SER A 48 -3.13 0.29 10.01
C SER A 48 -2.56 1.58 9.42
N TYR A 49 -3.21 2.72 9.63
CA TYR A 49 -2.77 4.01 9.09
C TYR A 49 -2.19 4.89 10.18
N TYR A 50 -1.00 5.40 9.93
CA TYR A 50 -0.36 6.36 10.80
C TYR A 50 -1.04 7.72 10.69
N ARG A 51 -1.11 8.43 11.80
CA ARG A 51 -1.37 9.87 11.77
C ARG A 51 -0.22 10.57 11.05
N SER A 52 -0.49 11.68 10.39
CA SER A 52 0.50 12.45 9.64
C SER A 52 0.72 13.84 10.24
N VAL A 53 1.92 14.39 10.08
CA VAL A 53 2.22 15.76 10.51
C VAL A 53 1.64 16.80 9.53
N VAL A 54 1.06 17.88 10.07
CA VAL A 54 0.53 19.03 9.32
C VAL A 54 1.35 20.28 9.68
N PRO A 55 1.81 21.13 8.73
CA PRO A 55 1.54 21.08 7.29
C PRO A 55 2.14 19.84 6.63
N PHE A 56 1.37 19.25 5.71
CA PHE A 56 1.79 18.03 5.03
C PHE A 56 3.03 18.29 4.17
N ARG A 57 4.09 17.52 4.42
CA ARG A 57 5.32 17.59 3.65
C ARG A 57 5.33 16.49 2.61
N THR A 58 5.26 16.90 1.35
CA THR A 58 5.30 15.98 0.23
C THR A 58 6.68 15.36 0.06
N SER A 59 6.71 14.13 -0.43
CA SER A 59 7.87 13.34 -0.75
C SER A 59 8.82 14.09 -1.67
N LYS A 60 10.12 13.97 -1.40
CA LYS A 60 11.14 14.43 -2.36
C LYS A 60 11.15 13.61 -3.66
N THR A 61 10.43 12.49 -3.72
CA THR A 61 10.21 11.66 -4.92
C THR A 61 8.77 11.71 -5.45
N ARG A 62 7.96 12.71 -5.04
CA ARG A 62 6.54 12.84 -5.40
C ARG A 62 6.24 12.54 -6.87
N GLY A 63 5.35 11.58 -7.11
CA GLY A 63 4.87 11.18 -8.45
C GLY A 63 5.74 10.14 -9.17
N MET A 64 6.90 9.74 -8.62
CA MET A 64 7.71 8.68 -9.20
C MET A 64 7.00 7.31 -9.14
N VAL A 65 6.28 7.02 -8.06
CA VAL A 65 5.54 5.75 -7.90
C VAL A 65 4.50 5.57 -9.02
N VAL A 66 3.78 6.64 -9.35
CA VAL A 66 2.79 6.67 -10.45
C VAL A 66 3.42 6.44 -11.82
N SER A 67 4.67 6.85 -12.00
CA SER A 67 5.37 6.76 -13.29
C SER A 67 6.01 5.40 -13.52
N ASN A 68 6.35 4.69 -12.44
CA ASN A 68 7.24 3.53 -12.48
C ASN A 68 6.53 2.19 -12.23
N LEU A 69 5.38 2.20 -11.55
CA LEU A 69 4.60 0.97 -11.32
C LEU A 69 3.63 0.68 -12.46
N ASN A 70 3.30 -0.59 -12.63
CA ASN A 70 2.56 -1.15 -13.75
C ASN A 70 1.07 -0.85 -13.67
N SER A 71 0.50 -0.83 -12.47
CA SER A 71 -0.94 -0.69 -12.25
C SER A 71 -1.25 0.22 -11.07
N LYS A 72 -2.46 0.81 -11.08
CA LYS A 72 -2.96 1.55 -9.91
C LYS A 72 -3.06 0.65 -8.67
N TYR A 73 -3.44 -0.62 -8.85
CA TYR A 73 -3.51 -1.57 -7.76
C TYR A 73 -2.15 -1.74 -7.08
N ASP A 74 -1.08 -1.91 -7.86
CA ASP A 74 0.29 -1.98 -7.31
C ASP A 74 0.70 -0.69 -6.60
N ILE A 75 0.28 0.48 -7.09
CA ILE A 75 0.57 1.76 -6.42
C ILE A 75 -0.06 1.80 -5.03
N ASP A 76 -1.36 1.56 -4.96
CA ASP A 76 -2.12 1.65 -3.70
C ASP A 76 -1.58 0.64 -2.68
N GLU A 77 -1.28 -0.58 -3.12
CA GLU A 77 -0.78 -1.66 -2.27
C GLU A 77 0.70 -1.50 -1.90
N PHE A 78 1.54 -0.96 -2.79
CA PHE A 78 2.93 -0.68 -2.46
C PHE A 78 3.07 0.42 -1.41
N GLU A 79 2.27 1.50 -1.50
CA GLU A 79 2.29 2.57 -0.51
C GLU A 79 1.67 2.14 0.82
N THR A 80 0.46 1.57 0.80
CA THR A 80 -0.24 1.20 2.04
C THR A 80 0.31 -0.08 2.68
N GLY A 81 0.76 -1.05 1.89
CA GLY A 81 1.43 -2.25 2.38
C GLY A 81 2.76 -1.93 3.06
N LEU A 82 3.49 -0.89 2.61
CA LEU A 82 4.72 -0.46 3.28
C LEU A 82 4.45 0.10 4.68
N MET A 83 3.28 0.74 4.90
CA MET A 83 2.83 1.11 6.24
C MET A 83 2.53 -0.12 7.10
N ARG A 84 1.92 -1.17 6.54
CA ARG A 84 1.71 -2.44 7.27
C ARG A 84 3.03 -3.07 7.70
N VAL A 85 4.03 -3.09 6.82
CA VAL A 85 5.38 -3.58 7.16
C VAL A 85 6.04 -2.71 8.23
N ALA A 86 5.84 -1.38 8.18
CA ALA A 86 6.40 -0.49 9.19
C ALA A 86 5.89 -0.78 10.61
N ASN A 87 4.64 -1.21 10.74
CA ASN A 87 4.02 -1.47 12.04
C ASN A 87 4.71 -2.60 12.83
N GLU A 88 5.46 -3.48 12.15
CA GLU A 88 6.29 -4.51 12.78
C GLU A 88 7.38 -3.94 13.72
N HIS A 89 7.85 -2.72 13.45
CA HIS A 89 8.92 -2.06 14.22
C HIS A 89 8.54 -0.68 14.74
N PHE A 90 7.55 -0.02 14.14
CA PHE A 90 7.19 1.36 14.41
C PHE A 90 5.69 1.45 14.68
N SER A 91 5.23 1.15 15.90
CA SER A 91 3.78 1.15 16.20
C SER A 91 3.08 2.49 15.90
N THR A 92 1.87 2.43 15.33
CA THR A 92 1.00 3.59 15.04
C THR A 92 0.63 4.42 16.28
N ASP A 93 0.70 3.84 17.48
CA ASP A 93 0.49 4.55 18.74
C ASP A 93 1.61 5.55 19.06
N LYS A 94 2.84 5.21 18.67
CA LYS A 94 4.07 5.92 19.06
C LYS A 94 4.65 6.77 17.94
N TYR A 95 4.45 6.36 16.70
CA TYR A 95 5.05 6.98 15.52
C TYR A 95 4.01 7.69 14.68
N VAL A 96 4.47 8.72 13.96
CA VAL A 96 3.69 9.54 13.04
C VAL A 96 4.36 9.46 11.68
N PHE A 97 3.58 9.38 10.61
CA PHE A 97 4.07 9.23 9.25
C PHE A 97 4.42 10.59 8.62
N GLU A 98 5.51 10.57 7.85
CA GLU A 98 5.92 11.61 6.92
C GLU A 98 6.35 10.92 5.60
N GLU A 99 5.97 11.47 4.46
CA GLU A 99 6.47 10.97 3.18
C GLU A 99 7.99 11.19 3.08
N GLY A 100 8.72 10.31 2.39
CA GLY A 100 10.18 10.29 2.38
C GLY A 100 10.86 11.63 2.05
N GLN A 101 11.76 12.06 2.96
CA GLN A 101 12.48 13.32 2.89
C GLN A 101 13.99 13.15 2.64
N LYS A 102 14.53 11.93 2.67
CA LYS A 102 15.97 11.67 2.60
C LYS A 102 16.46 11.28 1.20
N LEU A 103 15.63 10.64 0.40
CA LEU A 103 15.89 10.30 -0.99
C LEU A 103 15.14 11.26 -1.92
N ASP A 104 15.87 11.90 -2.84
CA ASP A 104 15.28 12.77 -3.86
C ASP A 104 15.11 12.06 -5.22
N LYS A 105 14.37 12.71 -6.12
CA LYS A 105 14.11 12.18 -7.47
C LYS A 105 15.37 11.84 -8.22
N GLU A 106 16.42 12.67 -8.10
CA GLU A 106 17.66 12.47 -8.84
C GLU A 106 18.37 11.20 -8.35
N THR A 107 18.49 11.04 -7.04
CA THR A 107 19.10 9.87 -6.39
C THR A 107 18.36 8.60 -6.75
N VAL A 108 17.03 8.58 -6.58
CA VAL A 108 16.23 7.40 -6.92
C VAL A 108 16.30 7.10 -8.42
N SER A 109 16.22 8.12 -9.29
CA SER A 109 16.36 7.91 -10.74
C SER A 109 17.72 7.31 -11.11
N LYS A 110 18.81 7.71 -10.44
CA LYS A 110 20.14 7.10 -10.65
C LYS A 110 20.15 5.64 -10.20
N TRP A 111 19.53 5.31 -9.07
CA TRP A 111 19.47 3.94 -8.56
C TRP A 111 18.64 3.01 -9.46
N LEU A 112 17.55 3.50 -10.04
CA LEU A 112 16.68 2.71 -10.92
C LEU A 112 17.30 2.42 -12.30
N ARG A 113 18.35 3.15 -12.69
CA ARG A 113 19.06 2.88 -13.95
C ARG A 113 19.75 1.52 -13.92
N ARG A 114 20.08 1.05 -15.11
CA ARG A 114 21.09 -0.02 -15.27
C ARG A 114 22.44 0.50 -14.84
N LYS A 115 23.30 -0.39 -14.35
CA LYS A 115 24.74 -0.14 -14.36
C LYS A 115 25.23 -0.05 -15.81
N TYR A 116 26.18 0.84 -16.09
CA TYR A 116 26.71 1.07 -17.43
C TYR A 116 28.20 0.72 -17.51
N THR A 117 28.67 0.40 -18.72
CA THR A 117 30.10 0.34 -19.04
C THR A 117 30.69 1.74 -19.24
N ALA A 118 32.02 1.87 -19.16
CA ALA A 118 32.71 3.13 -19.43
C ALA A 118 32.40 3.71 -20.83
N SER A 119 32.17 2.87 -21.84
CA SER A 119 31.77 3.32 -23.17
C SER A 119 30.35 3.89 -23.20
N GLN A 120 29.40 3.18 -22.58
CA GLN A 120 28.01 3.63 -22.46
C GLN A 120 27.89 4.92 -21.66
N LEU A 121 28.69 5.08 -20.59
CA LEU A 121 28.74 6.33 -19.83
C LEU A 121 29.12 7.53 -20.69
N LYS A 122 30.12 7.37 -21.58
CA LYS A 122 30.53 8.42 -22.51
C LYS A 122 29.43 8.77 -23.51
N GLU A 123 28.75 7.76 -24.05
CA GLU A 123 27.65 7.95 -25.00
C GLU A 123 26.44 8.65 -24.36
N LEU A 124 26.09 8.24 -23.15
CA LEU A 124 24.97 8.81 -22.38
C LEU A 124 25.32 10.13 -21.68
N ASN A 125 26.57 10.59 -21.76
CA ASN A 125 27.10 11.75 -21.05
C ASN A 125 26.84 11.68 -19.53
N ILE A 126 27.07 10.50 -18.95
CA ILE A 126 26.95 10.23 -17.51
C ILE A 126 28.35 10.12 -16.91
N LYS A 127 28.58 10.77 -15.77
CA LYS A 127 29.85 10.68 -15.05
C LYS A 127 30.00 9.33 -14.35
N GLU A 128 31.23 8.86 -14.17
CA GLU A 128 31.49 7.58 -13.46
C GLU A 128 30.94 7.58 -12.03
N GLU A 129 31.01 8.73 -11.33
CA GLU A 129 30.43 8.91 -9.98
C GLU A 129 28.91 8.71 -9.93
N ASP A 130 28.23 8.90 -11.06
CA ASP A 130 26.78 8.72 -11.21
C ASP A 130 26.40 7.31 -11.71
N ASN A 131 27.37 6.41 -11.95
CA ASN A 131 27.15 5.03 -12.40
C ASN A 131 26.73 4.10 -11.25
N ILE A 132 25.72 4.51 -10.51
CA ILE A 132 25.23 3.84 -9.30
C ILE A 132 23.92 3.06 -9.53
N GLY A 133 23.60 2.75 -10.78
CA GLY A 133 22.42 1.96 -11.14
C GLY A 133 22.43 0.57 -10.48
N LEU A 134 21.28 0.18 -9.93
CA LEU A 134 21.08 -1.11 -9.25
C LEU A 134 20.61 -2.19 -10.22
N ASN A 135 19.97 -1.82 -11.33
CA ASN A 135 19.57 -2.77 -12.35
C ASN A 135 20.80 -3.32 -13.12
N PRO A 136 20.72 -4.57 -13.63
CA PRO A 136 21.87 -5.23 -14.23
C PRO A 136 22.35 -4.52 -15.49
N LEU A 137 23.67 -4.55 -15.68
CA LEU A 137 24.34 -4.11 -16.89
C LEU A 137 23.81 -4.88 -18.09
N ASN A 138 23.37 -4.17 -19.12
CA ASN A 138 23.24 -4.73 -20.47
C ASN A 138 24.50 -4.35 -21.25
N ASN A 139 25.29 -5.35 -21.66
CA ASN A 139 26.53 -5.15 -22.42
C ASN A 139 26.33 -5.13 -23.94
N GLU A 140 25.07 -5.16 -24.39
CA GLU A 140 24.66 -5.10 -25.80
C GLU A 140 25.24 -6.24 -26.67
N LYS A 141 25.58 -7.38 -26.04
CA LYS A 141 26.08 -8.58 -26.74
C LYS A 141 24.98 -9.61 -26.97
N GLY A 142 24.85 -10.05 -28.22
CA GLY A 142 23.85 -11.03 -28.64
C GLY A 142 22.57 -10.38 -29.15
N SER A 143 21.53 -11.19 -29.40
CA SER A 143 20.24 -10.68 -29.83
C SER A 143 19.56 -9.86 -28.72
N ILE A 144 18.62 -8.99 -29.08
CA ILE A 144 17.91 -8.15 -28.11
C ILE A 144 17.18 -9.00 -27.06
N GLU A 145 16.63 -10.14 -27.47
CA GLU A 145 16.00 -11.12 -26.57
C GLU A 145 17.02 -11.66 -25.56
N GLN A 146 18.17 -12.15 -26.04
CA GLN A 146 19.24 -12.67 -25.17
C GLN A 146 19.77 -11.62 -24.19
N GLN A 147 19.82 -10.36 -24.60
CA GLN A 147 20.23 -9.26 -23.72
C GLN A 147 19.22 -9.03 -22.60
N ASN A 148 17.92 -9.00 -22.92
CA ASN A 148 16.86 -8.80 -21.93
C ASN A 148 16.69 -10.03 -21.02
N GLU A 149 16.91 -11.24 -21.55
CA GLU A 149 16.91 -12.48 -20.77
C GLU A 149 17.98 -12.50 -19.68
N LYS A 150 19.20 -12.05 -20.03
CA LYS A 150 20.35 -12.02 -19.12
C LYS A 150 20.28 -10.85 -18.15
N SER A 151 19.76 -9.73 -18.60
CA SER A 151 19.76 -8.47 -17.85
C SER A 151 18.37 -7.84 -17.86
N PRO A 152 17.35 -8.45 -17.24
CA PRO A 152 16.03 -7.82 -17.14
C PRO A 152 16.08 -6.63 -16.16
N ILE A 153 15.07 -5.76 -16.20
CA ILE A 153 14.90 -4.71 -15.19
C ILE A 153 14.19 -5.32 -13.99
N TYR A 154 14.94 -5.59 -12.92
CA TYR A 154 14.39 -6.13 -11.67
C TYR A 154 13.71 -5.05 -10.84
N LEU A 155 14.36 -3.91 -10.62
CA LEU A 155 13.88 -2.85 -9.74
C LEU A 155 13.13 -1.81 -10.54
N ALA A 156 11.83 -1.67 -10.26
CA ALA A 156 10.96 -0.68 -10.89
C ALA A 156 10.95 0.64 -10.10
N GLN A 157 10.88 0.57 -8.77
CA GLN A 157 10.73 1.74 -7.92
C GLN A 157 11.36 1.54 -6.54
N VAL A 158 11.82 2.64 -5.94
CA VAL A 158 12.19 2.73 -4.52
C VAL A 158 11.30 3.77 -3.86
N LEU A 159 10.67 3.41 -2.74
CA LEU A 159 9.82 4.29 -1.94
C LEU A 159 10.40 4.43 -0.53
N GLU A 160 10.31 5.62 0.04
CA GLU A 160 10.75 5.93 1.39
C GLU A 160 9.57 6.47 2.21
N HIS A 161 9.39 5.88 3.39
CA HIS A 161 8.52 6.37 4.45
C HIS A 161 9.37 6.77 5.66
N ASP A 162 9.13 7.97 6.17
CA ASP A 162 9.75 8.48 7.39
C ASP A 162 8.78 8.34 8.57
N TYR A 163 9.25 7.76 9.68
CA TYR A 163 8.47 7.58 10.91
C TYR A 163 9.04 8.45 12.02
N LEU A 164 8.26 9.45 12.40
CA LEU A 164 8.61 10.46 13.39
C LEU A 164 8.13 10.04 14.77
N ILE A 165 8.93 10.29 15.80
CA ILE A 165 8.56 10.10 17.21
C ILE A 165 8.45 11.45 17.91
N LYS A 166 7.39 11.63 18.68
CA LYS A 166 7.22 12.80 19.56
C LYS A 166 8.12 12.65 20.79
N LYS A 167 8.94 13.66 21.04
CA LYS A 167 9.73 13.85 22.27
C LYS A 167 9.47 15.26 22.76
N ASP A 168 8.79 15.36 23.90
CA ASP A 168 8.28 16.62 24.44
C ASP A 168 7.37 17.32 23.40
N ASP A 169 7.58 18.61 23.18
CA ASP A 169 6.89 19.39 22.15
C ASP A 169 7.59 19.31 20.79
N LYS A 170 8.44 18.30 20.54
CA LYS A 170 9.17 18.15 19.26
C LYS A 170 8.91 16.81 18.60
N VAL A 171 8.93 16.78 17.27
CA VAL A 171 8.99 15.53 16.49
C VAL A 171 10.38 15.36 15.89
N LYS A 172 10.88 14.12 15.93
CA LYS A 172 12.19 13.75 15.37
C LYS A 172 12.08 12.46 14.59
N LEU A 173 12.93 12.31 13.57
CA LEU A 173 13.03 11.07 12.81
C LEU A 173 13.42 9.90 13.74
N GLY A 174 12.55 8.90 13.81
CA GLY A 174 12.67 7.75 14.69
C GLY A 174 12.81 6.41 13.96
N GLY A 175 12.49 6.38 12.66
CA GLY A 175 12.66 5.21 11.79
C GLY A 175 12.49 5.59 10.32
N ILE A 176 13.10 4.81 9.44
CA ILE A 176 12.87 4.89 7.98
C ILE A 176 12.44 3.51 7.51
N VAL A 177 11.47 3.45 6.60
CA VAL A 177 11.12 2.22 5.88
C VAL A 177 11.27 2.45 4.39
N ILE A 178 11.99 1.54 3.73
CA ILE A 178 12.26 1.58 2.30
C ILE A 178 11.55 0.42 1.62
N GLY A 179 10.69 0.70 0.66
CA GLY A 179 10.09 -0.30 -0.23
C GLY A 179 10.89 -0.43 -1.53
N LEU A 180 11.17 -1.65 -1.97
CA LEU A 180 11.70 -1.96 -3.29
C LEU A 180 10.60 -2.65 -4.09
N ALA A 181 10.04 -1.98 -5.10
CA ALA A 181 9.11 -2.61 -6.04
C ALA A 181 9.89 -3.31 -7.15
N LEU A 182 9.70 -4.62 -7.23
CA LEU A 182 10.41 -5.52 -8.12
C LEU A 182 9.46 -6.05 -9.20
N ASN A 183 9.92 -6.11 -10.45
CA ASN A 183 9.13 -6.59 -11.57
C ASN A 183 9.06 -8.12 -11.58
N SER A 184 7.87 -8.69 -11.49
CA SER A 184 7.67 -10.11 -11.84
C SER A 184 7.72 -10.34 -13.35
N VAL A 185 7.44 -9.31 -14.16
CA VAL A 185 7.48 -9.33 -15.63
C VAL A 185 8.33 -8.18 -16.15
N HIS A 186 9.35 -8.50 -16.94
CA HIS A 186 10.19 -7.54 -17.65
C HIS A 186 9.62 -7.24 -19.04
N TYR A 187 9.32 -5.97 -19.29
CA TYR A 187 8.77 -5.49 -20.56
C TYR A 187 9.86 -4.82 -21.41
N TYR A 188 9.97 -5.19 -22.68
CA TYR A 188 10.96 -4.59 -23.59
C TYR A 188 10.45 -4.52 -25.04
N GLN A 189 11.05 -3.63 -25.83
CA GLN A 189 10.80 -3.52 -27.28
C GLN A 189 12.09 -3.84 -28.03
N LYS A 190 11.97 -4.49 -29.20
CA LYS A 190 13.12 -4.79 -30.07
C LYS A 190 13.50 -3.63 -30.97
N GLU A 191 12.56 -2.75 -31.24
CA GLU A 191 12.74 -1.56 -32.06
C GLU A 191 11.85 -0.45 -31.52
N LYS A 192 12.24 0.80 -31.80
CA LYS A 192 11.52 1.97 -31.31
C LYS A 192 10.10 1.97 -31.89
N TYR A 193 9.08 2.05 -31.02
CA TYR A 193 7.67 1.98 -31.38
C TYR A 193 7.19 0.63 -31.95
N GLY A 194 7.96 -0.44 -31.74
CA GLY A 194 7.57 -1.80 -32.11
C GLY A 194 6.68 -2.48 -31.06
N ALA A 195 6.48 -3.79 -31.24
CA ALA A 195 5.75 -4.61 -30.28
C ALA A 195 6.46 -4.68 -28.93
N THR A 196 5.67 -4.74 -27.85
CA THR A 196 6.16 -4.98 -26.49
C THR A 196 6.22 -6.48 -26.24
N PHE A 197 7.39 -6.95 -25.84
CA PHE A 197 7.66 -8.31 -25.44
C PHE A 197 7.70 -8.39 -23.91
N GLU A 198 7.32 -9.56 -23.40
CA GLU A 198 7.24 -9.84 -21.97
C GLU A 198 8.19 -10.98 -21.64
N GLN A 199 8.82 -10.89 -20.48
CA GLN A 199 9.65 -11.95 -19.95
C GLN A 199 9.41 -12.09 -18.46
N ASP A 200 8.91 -13.26 -18.05
CA ASP A 200 8.72 -13.58 -16.65
C ASP A 200 10.07 -13.69 -15.92
N ILE A 201 10.10 -13.16 -14.71
CA ILE A 201 11.21 -13.27 -13.78
C ILE A 201 10.78 -14.23 -12.67
N PRO A 202 11.44 -15.40 -12.53
CA PRO A 202 11.12 -16.33 -11.45
C PRO A 202 11.27 -15.69 -10.06
N HIS A 203 10.32 -15.95 -9.15
CA HIS A 203 10.29 -15.40 -7.80
C HIS A 203 11.64 -15.53 -7.07
N ASP A 204 12.25 -16.71 -7.06
CA ASP A 204 13.53 -16.93 -6.36
C ASP A 204 14.66 -16.03 -6.89
N LYS A 205 14.68 -15.78 -8.21
CA LYS A 205 15.65 -14.89 -8.85
C LYS A 205 15.36 -13.43 -8.49
N LEU A 206 14.08 -13.04 -8.51
CA LEU A 206 13.63 -11.71 -8.11
C LEU A 206 14.00 -11.42 -6.66
N ALA A 207 13.72 -12.36 -5.76
CA ALA A 207 14.05 -12.28 -4.35
C ALA A 207 15.56 -12.17 -4.12
N ALA A 208 16.37 -12.98 -4.81
CA ALA A 208 17.83 -12.92 -4.69
C ALA A 208 18.40 -11.55 -5.11
N GLU A 209 17.98 -11.01 -6.26
CA GLU A 209 18.44 -9.70 -6.72
C GLU A 209 17.88 -8.56 -5.84
N GLY A 210 16.63 -8.64 -5.39
CA GLY A 210 16.03 -7.67 -4.47
C GLY A 210 16.81 -7.55 -3.16
N LYS A 211 17.17 -8.69 -2.54
CA LYS A 211 17.99 -8.72 -1.31
C LYS A 211 19.37 -8.12 -1.54
N LYS A 212 20.02 -8.44 -2.67
CA LYS A 212 21.32 -7.87 -3.04
C LYS A 212 21.26 -6.35 -3.26
N MET A 213 20.19 -5.85 -3.88
CA MET A 213 19.97 -4.41 -4.04
C MET A 213 19.70 -3.73 -2.69
N ALA A 214 18.94 -4.37 -1.79
CA ALA A 214 18.71 -3.87 -0.44
C ALA A 214 20.00 -3.72 0.37
N GLU A 215 20.93 -4.69 0.28
CA GLU A 215 22.26 -4.61 0.89
C GLU A 215 23.13 -3.46 0.37
N GLU A 216 22.93 -3.06 -0.89
CA GLU A 216 23.60 -1.90 -1.46
C GLU A 216 22.93 -0.59 -1.02
N ILE A 217 21.59 -0.56 -0.99
CA ILE A 217 20.81 0.60 -0.55
C ILE A 217 21.11 0.95 0.91
N ILE A 218 21.17 -0.02 1.82
CA ILE A 218 21.44 0.26 3.24
C ILE A 218 22.81 0.94 3.43
N LYS A 219 23.84 0.54 2.66
CA LYS A 219 25.17 1.17 2.70
C LYS A 219 25.14 2.61 2.22
N ARG A 220 24.38 2.88 1.15
CA ARG A 220 24.19 4.23 0.62
C ARG A 220 23.45 5.12 1.61
N LEU A 221 22.38 4.62 2.22
CA LEU A 221 21.62 5.34 3.25
C LEU A 221 22.49 5.66 4.47
N ARG A 222 23.35 4.74 4.92
CA ARG A 222 24.28 5.00 6.02
C ARG A 222 25.40 5.97 5.68
N SER A 223 25.67 6.20 4.41
CA SER A 223 26.60 7.24 3.97
C SER A 223 25.98 8.64 4.03
N ASN A 224 24.66 8.75 4.16
CA ASN A 224 23.97 10.02 4.37
C ASN A 224 24.02 10.42 5.87
N THR A 225 24.76 11.47 6.17
CA THR A 225 24.93 12.00 7.52
C THR A 225 23.64 12.48 8.17
N GLU A 226 22.60 12.83 7.39
CA GLU A 226 21.29 13.23 7.92
C GLU A 226 20.48 12.06 8.48
N ILE A 227 20.76 10.83 8.05
CA ILE A 227 20.09 9.62 8.52
C ILE A 227 20.70 9.16 9.84
N GLY A 228 22.03 9.26 9.97
CA GLY A 228 22.76 8.93 11.19
C GLY A 228 22.39 7.56 11.76
N ASN A 229 22.00 7.54 13.04
CA ASN A 229 21.70 6.32 13.80
C ASN A 229 20.22 5.89 13.75
N VAL A 230 19.42 6.40 12.81
CA VAL A 230 18.01 6.01 12.69
C VAL A 230 17.88 4.55 12.25
N PRO A 231 17.06 3.70 12.89
CA PRO A 231 16.82 2.34 12.42
C PRO A 231 16.12 2.32 11.05
N ILE A 232 16.45 1.35 10.20
CA ILE A 232 15.93 1.25 8.84
C ILE A 232 15.34 -0.14 8.61
N THR A 233 14.11 -0.20 8.11
CA THR A 233 13.52 -1.44 7.56
C THR A 233 13.53 -1.36 6.04
N ILE A 234 13.92 -2.44 5.36
CA ILE A 234 13.79 -2.56 3.90
C ILE A 234 12.85 -3.72 3.58
N ALA A 235 11.87 -3.47 2.73
CA ALA A 235 10.85 -4.43 2.32
C ALA A 235 10.86 -4.63 0.81
N LEU A 236 10.64 -5.87 0.38
CA LEU A 236 10.59 -6.26 -1.02
C LEU A 236 9.14 -6.51 -1.43
N PHE A 237 8.73 -5.83 -2.50
CA PHE A 237 7.42 -5.91 -3.11
C PHE A 237 7.54 -6.54 -4.49
N GLU A 238 6.76 -7.56 -4.77
CA GLU A 238 6.68 -8.17 -6.11
C GLU A 238 5.44 -7.62 -6.81
N GLN A 239 5.66 -6.74 -7.79
CA GLN A 239 4.61 -6.14 -8.61
C GLN A 239 4.11 -7.13 -9.66
N LYS A 240 2.79 -7.10 -9.94
CA LYS A 240 2.19 -7.90 -11.02
C LYS A 240 2.44 -7.30 -12.41
N GLY A 241 2.14 -8.08 -13.44
CA GLY A 241 2.16 -7.60 -14.82
C GLY A 241 1.12 -6.49 -15.08
N LYS A 242 1.34 -5.69 -16.12
CA LYS A 242 0.51 -4.52 -16.51
C LYS A 242 -0.96 -4.83 -16.75
N ASN A 243 -1.28 -6.07 -17.11
CA ASN A 243 -2.66 -6.51 -17.38
C ASN A 243 -3.35 -7.11 -16.13
N SER A 244 -2.69 -7.08 -14.97
CA SER A 244 -3.26 -7.58 -13.73
C SER A 244 -4.36 -6.66 -13.22
N VAL A 245 -5.45 -7.28 -12.74
CA VAL A 245 -6.59 -6.60 -12.09
C VAL A 245 -6.58 -6.77 -10.58
N ILE A 246 -5.46 -7.26 -10.04
CA ILE A 246 -5.14 -7.36 -8.62
C ILE A 246 -3.70 -6.87 -8.41
N PRO A 247 -3.36 -6.35 -7.23
CA PRO A 247 -2.01 -5.89 -6.97
C PRO A 247 -1.02 -7.04 -6.79
N GLY A 248 0.26 -6.68 -6.79
CA GLY A 248 1.33 -7.45 -6.19
C GLY A 248 1.21 -7.55 -4.68
N ASN A 249 2.28 -8.00 -4.03
CA ASN A 249 2.34 -8.13 -2.58
C ASN A 249 3.77 -7.95 -2.07
N PHE A 250 3.89 -7.53 -0.80
CA PHE A 250 5.15 -7.66 -0.09
C PHE A 250 5.41 -9.14 0.21
N PHE A 251 6.66 -9.58 0.09
CA PHE A 251 7.03 -10.99 0.32
C PHE A 251 8.19 -11.17 1.31
N ALA A 252 8.97 -10.12 1.57
CA ALA A 252 10.04 -10.18 2.57
C ALA A 252 10.41 -8.80 3.11
N TYR A 253 10.91 -8.76 4.35
CA TYR A 253 11.54 -7.57 4.91
C TYR A 253 12.76 -7.92 5.77
N ALA A 254 13.67 -6.97 5.93
CA ALA A 254 14.79 -7.05 6.86
C ALA A 254 14.95 -5.72 7.61
N HIS A 255 15.44 -5.81 8.84
CA HIS A 255 15.62 -4.65 9.71
C HIS A 255 17.10 -4.42 10.04
N ALA A 256 17.54 -3.17 9.92
CA ALA A 256 18.84 -2.71 10.37
C ALA A 256 18.67 -1.82 11.60
N ASN A 257 19.28 -2.25 12.71
CA ASN A 257 19.37 -1.45 13.93
C ASN A 257 20.05 -0.09 13.65
N GLY A 258 19.84 0.86 14.56
CA GLY A 258 20.41 2.20 14.45
C GLY A 258 21.91 2.20 14.18
N GLY A 259 22.32 2.91 13.12
CA GLY A 259 23.72 3.04 12.70
C GLY A 259 24.29 1.83 11.93
N SER A 260 23.57 0.70 11.85
CA SER A 260 24.03 -0.48 11.12
C SER A 260 23.96 -0.30 9.60
N ALA A 261 25.07 -0.56 8.89
CA ALA A 261 25.13 -0.63 7.43
C ALA A 261 24.89 -2.03 6.86
N SER A 262 24.35 -2.93 7.69
CA SER A 262 24.00 -4.30 7.31
C SER A 262 22.59 -4.60 7.78
N LEU A 263 21.84 -5.31 6.93
CA LEU A 263 20.52 -5.80 7.26
C LEU A 263 20.64 -7.03 8.17
N GLY A 264 19.70 -7.19 9.10
CA GLY A 264 19.54 -8.42 9.84
C GLY A 264 18.90 -9.53 9.01
N ASP A 265 18.37 -10.54 9.70
CA ASP A 265 17.72 -11.67 9.03
C ASP A 265 16.47 -11.23 8.26
N TRP A 266 16.30 -11.82 7.07
CA TRP A 266 15.12 -11.64 6.25
C TRP A 266 13.95 -12.43 6.81
N LYS A 267 12.85 -11.74 7.07
CA LYS A 267 11.57 -12.33 7.46
C LYS A 267 10.66 -12.40 6.24
N ALA A 268 9.98 -13.52 6.07
CA ALA A 268 8.99 -13.69 5.02
C ALA A 268 7.70 -12.93 5.38
N ILE A 269 7.02 -12.42 4.36
CA ILE A 269 5.68 -11.86 4.44
C ILE A 269 4.79 -12.76 3.58
N ASP A 270 3.79 -13.37 4.20
CA ASP A 270 2.78 -14.15 3.50
C ASP A 270 1.53 -13.29 3.29
N GLU A 271 1.53 -12.55 2.18
CA GLU A 271 0.41 -11.71 1.74
C GLU A 271 0.08 -12.09 0.29
N THR A 272 -1.20 -12.28 -0.03
CA THR A 272 -1.62 -12.67 -1.39
C THR A 272 -2.98 -12.09 -1.72
N TYR A 273 -3.14 -11.69 -2.98
CA TYR A 273 -4.41 -11.25 -3.53
C TYR A 273 -4.96 -12.28 -4.51
N TYR A 274 -6.27 -12.48 -4.48
CA TYR A 274 -7.01 -13.31 -5.43
C TYR A 274 -8.16 -12.51 -6.04
N LEU A 275 -8.41 -12.72 -7.32
CA LEU A 275 -9.61 -12.24 -7.99
C LEU A 275 -10.73 -13.25 -7.78
N PHE A 276 -11.91 -12.79 -7.37
CA PHE A 276 -13.11 -13.59 -7.20
C PHE A 276 -14.16 -13.22 -8.26
N PRO A 277 -14.75 -14.22 -8.94
CA PRO A 277 -14.29 -15.60 -9.00
C PRO A 277 -13.03 -15.73 -9.90
N SER A 278 -12.18 -16.71 -9.63
CA SER A 278 -11.11 -17.13 -10.55
C SER A 278 -10.68 -18.56 -10.27
N SER A 279 -10.13 -19.23 -11.27
CA SER A 279 -9.63 -20.60 -11.11
C SER A 279 -8.47 -20.72 -10.11
N ALA A 280 -7.68 -19.67 -9.94
CA ALA A 280 -6.64 -19.62 -8.92
C ALA A 280 -7.25 -19.59 -7.52
N ALA A 281 -8.26 -18.73 -7.31
CA ALA A 281 -9.00 -18.66 -6.06
C ALA A 281 -9.76 -19.96 -5.76
N GLU A 282 -10.41 -20.57 -6.75
CA GLU A 282 -11.15 -21.83 -6.58
C GLU A 282 -10.25 -23.00 -6.15
N LYS A 283 -9.00 -23.00 -6.64
CA LYS A 283 -8.01 -24.01 -6.30
C LYS A 283 -7.54 -23.88 -4.86
N ASP A 284 -7.24 -22.66 -4.43
CA ASP A 284 -6.56 -22.40 -3.16
C ASP A 284 -7.54 -22.09 -2.00
N HIS A 285 -8.71 -21.51 -2.31
CA HIS A 285 -9.70 -20.98 -1.37
C HIS A 285 -11.15 -21.26 -1.80
N ARG A 286 -11.46 -22.53 -2.10
CA ARG A 286 -12.75 -22.97 -2.65
C ARG A 286 -13.98 -22.51 -1.87
N ASP A 287 -13.94 -22.60 -0.54
CA ASP A 287 -15.10 -22.28 0.30
C ASP A 287 -15.41 -20.77 0.26
N ASP A 288 -14.37 -19.94 0.33
CA ASP A 288 -14.50 -18.48 0.22
C ASP A 288 -15.07 -18.06 -1.15
N VAL A 289 -14.61 -18.70 -2.24
CA VAL A 289 -15.17 -18.49 -3.57
C VAL A 289 -16.63 -18.94 -3.65
N THR A 290 -16.99 -20.03 -2.99
CA THR A 290 -18.38 -20.53 -2.97
C THR A 290 -19.31 -19.52 -2.31
N SER A 291 -18.92 -18.94 -1.17
CA SER A 291 -19.66 -17.85 -0.53
C SER A 291 -19.80 -16.62 -1.45
N PHE A 292 -18.72 -16.23 -2.11
CA PHE A 292 -18.76 -15.11 -3.06
C PHE A 292 -19.69 -15.38 -4.25
N MET A 293 -19.67 -16.60 -4.80
CA MET A 293 -20.56 -16.99 -5.89
C MET A 293 -22.02 -16.99 -5.47
N ALA A 294 -22.34 -17.43 -4.25
CA ALA A 294 -23.71 -17.34 -3.72
C ALA A 294 -24.18 -15.88 -3.61
N PHE A 295 -23.33 -14.99 -3.09
CA PHE A 295 -23.60 -13.55 -3.07
C PHE A 295 -23.84 -13.00 -4.49
N LYS A 296 -22.96 -13.32 -5.44
CA LYS A 296 -23.04 -12.87 -6.84
C LYS A 296 -24.33 -13.35 -7.51
N ASP A 297 -24.65 -14.64 -7.38
CA ASP A 297 -25.84 -15.24 -7.98
C ASP A 297 -27.13 -14.59 -7.42
N GLU A 298 -27.16 -14.28 -6.13
CA GLU A 298 -28.29 -13.61 -5.50
C GLU A 298 -28.44 -12.14 -5.91
N VAL A 299 -27.33 -11.41 -6.11
CA VAL A 299 -27.36 -10.08 -6.72
C VAL A 299 -27.93 -10.12 -8.13
N GLU A 300 -27.41 -11.01 -8.98
CA GLU A 300 -27.78 -11.10 -10.39
C GLU A 300 -29.22 -11.61 -10.60
N LYS A 301 -29.72 -12.44 -9.68
CA LYS A 301 -31.11 -12.93 -9.74
C LYS A 301 -32.15 -11.81 -9.59
N TYR A 302 -31.93 -10.87 -8.67
CA TYR A 302 -32.87 -9.78 -8.42
C TYR A 302 -32.58 -8.54 -9.25
N PHE A 303 -31.34 -8.39 -9.74
CA PHE A 303 -30.90 -7.31 -10.62
C PHE A 303 -30.12 -7.85 -11.84
N PRO A 304 -30.81 -8.45 -12.82
CA PRO A 304 -30.16 -9.17 -13.94
C PRO A 304 -29.24 -8.33 -14.82
N ASN A 305 -29.39 -7.01 -14.79
CA ASN A 305 -28.54 -6.09 -15.54
C ASN A 305 -27.19 -5.80 -14.84
N TYR A 306 -26.95 -6.32 -13.63
CA TYR A 306 -25.76 -6.06 -12.81
C TYR A 306 -24.82 -7.28 -12.77
N ASN A 307 -24.43 -7.77 -13.94
CA ASN A 307 -23.62 -8.99 -14.12
C ASN A 307 -22.10 -8.81 -13.91
N GLY A 308 -21.67 -7.63 -13.44
CA GLY A 308 -20.27 -7.24 -13.31
C GLY A 308 -19.67 -7.41 -11.91
N VAL A 309 -20.33 -8.15 -11.00
CA VAL A 309 -19.85 -8.35 -9.63
C VAL A 309 -18.49 -9.07 -9.64
N ILE A 310 -17.45 -8.39 -9.18
CA ILE A 310 -16.09 -8.91 -9.03
C ILE A 310 -15.56 -8.61 -7.63
N GLY A 311 -14.74 -9.51 -7.10
CA GLY A 311 -14.14 -9.37 -5.78
C GLY A 311 -12.61 -9.40 -5.83
N GLN A 312 -11.97 -8.60 -4.98
CA GLN A 312 -10.54 -8.67 -4.68
C GLN A 312 -10.40 -9.17 -3.23
N ALA A 313 -9.97 -10.41 -3.08
CA ALA A 313 -9.76 -11.05 -1.79
C ALA A 313 -8.29 -10.93 -1.37
N PHE A 314 -8.06 -10.42 -0.17
CA PHE A 314 -6.74 -10.28 0.45
C PHE A 314 -6.56 -11.31 1.57
N TYR A 315 -5.48 -12.07 1.45
CA TYR A 315 -5.08 -13.07 2.42
C TYR A 315 -3.76 -12.68 3.07
N LYS A 316 -3.66 -12.92 4.38
CA LYS A 316 -2.43 -12.77 5.15
C LYS A 316 -2.20 -13.99 6.02
N ASN A 317 -1.02 -14.59 5.94
CA ASN A 317 -0.69 -15.85 6.63
C ASN A 317 -1.73 -16.96 6.36
N GLY A 318 -2.19 -17.06 5.11
CA GLY A 318 -3.26 -17.97 4.68
C GLY A 318 -4.68 -17.67 5.20
N GLN A 319 -4.87 -16.60 5.99
CA GLN A 319 -6.19 -16.21 6.51
C GLN A 319 -6.86 -15.19 5.60
N PHE A 320 -8.17 -15.36 5.38
CA PHE A 320 -8.97 -14.40 4.62
C PHE A 320 -9.20 -13.14 5.46
N ILE A 321 -8.57 -12.03 5.08
CA ILE A 321 -8.57 -10.79 5.88
C ILE A 321 -9.61 -9.80 5.35
N LYS A 322 -9.64 -9.59 4.04
CA LYS A 322 -10.46 -8.55 3.43
C LYS A 322 -10.99 -8.97 2.08
N LEU A 323 -12.24 -8.61 1.79
CA LEU A 323 -12.87 -8.73 0.49
C LEU A 323 -13.38 -7.36 0.04
N SER A 324 -12.84 -6.86 -1.08
CA SER A 324 -13.38 -5.66 -1.75
C SER A 324 -14.21 -6.11 -2.94
N ILE A 325 -15.50 -5.79 -2.96
CA ILE A 325 -16.45 -6.15 -4.01
C ILE A 325 -16.79 -4.90 -4.80
N ASP A 326 -16.60 -4.96 -6.11
CA ASP A 326 -17.06 -3.91 -7.03
C ASP A 326 -18.29 -4.39 -7.79
N ILE A 327 -19.35 -3.57 -7.72
CA ILE A 327 -20.62 -3.82 -8.43
C ILE A 327 -20.88 -2.64 -9.38
N PRO A 328 -20.56 -2.79 -10.67
CA PRO A 328 -20.95 -1.81 -11.66
C PRO A 328 -22.45 -1.94 -11.99
N ILE A 329 -23.19 -0.84 -11.86
CA ILE A 329 -24.63 -0.77 -12.13
C ILE A 329 -24.96 0.24 -13.23
N GLN A 330 -26.12 0.07 -13.86
CA GLN A 330 -26.71 1.09 -14.72
C GLN A 330 -27.71 1.90 -13.91
N LEU A 331 -27.57 3.23 -13.93
CA LEU A 331 -28.44 4.11 -13.16
C LEU A 331 -29.81 4.28 -13.83
N TYR A 332 -30.86 3.73 -13.21
CA TYR A 332 -32.26 3.98 -13.63
C TYR A 332 -33.02 4.90 -12.65
N GLY A 333 -32.59 4.99 -11.39
CA GLY A 333 -33.14 5.95 -10.42
C GLY A 333 -32.59 5.77 -9.00
N HIS A 334 -32.64 6.83 -8.20
CA HIS A 334 -32.06 6.83 -6.84
C HIS A 334 -32.78 5.89 -5.86
N ALA A 335 -34.10 5.73 -5.99
CA ALA A 335 -34.86 4.78 -5.17
C ALA A 335 -34.42 3.33 -5.43
N GLU A 336 -34.01 3.00 -6.66
CA GLU A 336 -33.48 1.69 -7.00
C GLU A 336 -32.12 1.44 -6.35
N ILE A 337 -31.24 2.45 -6.32
CA ILE A 337 -29.95 2.36 -5.60
C ILE A 337 -30.17 2.08 -4.13
N ILE A 338 -31.11 2.77 -3.48
CA ILE A 338 -31.42 2.55 -2.06
C ILE A 338 -31.88 1.10 -1.84
N ALA A 339 -32.83 0.63 -2.64
CA ALA A 339 -33.35 -0.74 -2.52
C ALA A 339 -32.26 -1.79 -2.81
N PHE A 340 -31.45 -1.57 -3.83
CA PHE A 340 -30.33 -2.43 -4.18
C PHE A 340 -29.29 -2.49 -3.06
N THR A 341 -28.91 -1.34 -2.51
CA THR A 341 -27.91 -1.25 -1.43
C THR A 341 -28.42 -1.95 -0.18
N GLN A 342 -29.69 -1.79 0.18
CA GLN A 342 -30.30 -2.51 1.30
C GLN A 342 -30.22 -4.04 1.11
N TYR A 343 -30.53 -4.51 -0.10
CA TYR A 343 -30.46 -5.93 -0.42
C TYR A 343 -29.01 -6.44 -0.42
N ALA A 344 -28.08 -5.76 -1.10
CA ALA A 344 -26.67 -6.10 -1.08
C ALA A 344 -26.11 -6.14 0.36
N THR A 345 -26.56 -5.23 1.23
CA THR A 345 -26.19 -5.20 2.65
C THR A 345 -26.65 -6.46 3.38
N SER A 346 -27.88 -6.93 3.16
CA SER A 346 -28.33 -8.19 3.78
C SER A 346 -27.51 -9.37 3.26
N LEU A 347 -27.19 -9.40 1.97
CA LEU A 347 -26.37 -10.46 1.38
C LEU A 347 -24.94 -10.48 1.94
N VAL A 348 -24.34 -9.31 2.21
CA VAL A 348 -23.03 -9.24 2.88
C VAL A 348 -23.08 -9.90 4.26
N MET A 349 -24.17 -9.68 5.00
CA MET A 349 -24.37 -10.27 6.32
C MET A 349 -24.62 -11.77 6.27
N ASP A 350 -25.29 -12.27 5.23
CA ASP A 350 -25.69 -13.67 5.10
C ASP A 350 -24.55 -14.57 4.58
N HIS A 351 -23.70 -14.07 3.68
CA HIS A 351 -22.74 -14.90 2.95
C HIS A 351 -21.29 -14.81 3.44
N PHE A 352 -20.90 -13.72 4.11
CA PHE A 352 -19.50 -13.50 4.49
C PHE A 352 -19.26 -13.62 6.01
N PRO A 353 -18.18 -14.31 6.43
CA PRO A 353 -17.88 -14.49 7.86
C PRO A 353 -17.62 -13.17 8.60
N ASP A 354 -17.94 -13.15 9.89
CA ASP A 354 -17.77 -11.95 10.74
C ASP A 354 -16.31 -11.53 10.94
N TYR A 355 -15.34 -12.43 10.75
CA TYR A 355 -13.92 -12.10 10.92
C TYR A 355 -13.29 -11.45 9.67
N VAL A 356 -14.02 -11.37 8.56
CA VAL A 356 -13.53 -10.76 7.31
C VAL A 356 -14.05 -9.33 7.20
N THR A 357 -13.17 -8.40 6.86
CA THR A 357 -13.60 -7.05 6.46
C THR A 357 -14.16 -7.11 5.04
N VAL A 358 -15.39 -6.64 4.83
CA VAL A 358 -16.04 -6.61 3.52
C VAL A 358 -16.37 -5.16 3.14
N ASP A 359 -15.82 -4.71 2.02
CA ASP A 359 -16.16 -3.44 1.39
C ASP A 359 -16.94 -3.72 0.10
N VAL A 360 -18.09 -3.09 -0.10
CA VAL A 360 -18.84 -3.17 -1.36
C VAL A 360 -18.97 -1.77 -1.95
N ASN A 361 -18.32 -1.56 -3.09
CA ASN A 361 -18.42 -0.33 -3.87
C ASN A 361 -19.44 -0.51 -4.99
N ILE A 362 -20.53 0.25 -4.91
CA ILE A 362 -21.58 0.24 -5.94
C ILE A 362 -21.38 1.48 -6.80
N ASN A 363 -21.03 1.28 -8.07
CA ASN A 363 -20.62 2.35 -8.97
C ASN A 363 -21.44 2.35 -10.26
N SER A 364 -21.77 3.54 -10.76
CA SER A 364 -22.31 3.72 -12.11
C SER A 364 -21.28 4.39 -13.03
N ILE A 365 -21.66 4.61 -14.29
CA ILE A 365 -20.85 5.40 -15.22
C ILE A 365 -20.64 6.86 -14.77
N ASN A 366 -21.48 7.36 -13.86
CA ASN A 366 -21.41 8.72 -13.34
C ASN A 366 -20.57 8.86 -12.07
N GLY A 367 -20.21 7.75 -11.42
CA GLY A 367 -19.41 7.74 -10.20
C GLY A 367 -19.91 6.74 -9.16
N ALA A 368 -19.49 6.94 -7.91
CA ALA A 368 -19.92 6.14 -6.78
C ALA A 368 -21.39 6.44 -6.43
N GLU A 369 -22.18 5.38 -6.24
CA GLU A 369 -23.62 5.47 -5.92
C GLU A 369 -23.89 5.05 -4.47
N ALA A 370 -23.18 4.02 -3.98
CA ALA A 370 -23.25 3.60 -2.60
C ALA A 370 -21.98 2.89 -2.13
N LEU A 371 -21.79 2.86 -0.82
CA LEU A 371 -20.70 2.18 -0.12
C LEU A 371 -21.25 1.38 1.06
N ILE A 372 -20.86 0.11 1.16
CA ILE A 372 -21.12 -0.75 2.32
C ILE A 372 -19.77 -1.16 2.90
N VAL A 373 -19.56 -0.99 4.20
CA VAL A 373 -18.34 -1.39 4.91
C VAL A 373 -18.72 -2.17 6.16
N LYS A 374 -18.32 -3.45 6.20
CA LYS A 374 -18.40 -4.29 7.41
C LYS A 374 -16.98 -4.58 7.85
N ASN A 375 -16.50 -4.00 8.96
CA ASN A 375 -15.19 -4.39 9.48
C ASN A 375 -15.28 -5.74 10.19
N ALA A 376 -14.14 -6.43 10.27
CA ALA A 376 -14.04 -7.65 11.05
C ALA A 376 -14.54 -7.44 12.50
N GLY A 377 -15.53 -8.24 12.91
CA GLY A 377 -16.16 -8.22 14.23
C GLY A 377 -17.34 -7.25 14.38
N ASP A 378 -17.63 -6.41 13.37
CA ASP A 378 -18.79 -5.52 13.40
C ASP A 378 -20.08 -6.33 13.28
N LYS A 379 -21.07 -5.98 14.12
CA LYS A 379 -22.39 -6.61 14.09
C LYS A 379 -23.27 -6.13 12.95
N GLU A 380 -23.09 -4.88 12.55
CA GLU A 380 -23.85 -4.23 11.48
C GLU A 380 -22.87 -3.44 10.61
N PRO A 381 -23.05 -3.44 9.28
CA PRO A 381 -22.21 -2.68 8.38
C PRO A 381 -22.55 -1.19 8.42
N PHE A 382 -21.55 -0.36 8.16
CA PHE A 382 -21.76 1.02 7.77
C PHE A 382 -22.26 1.07 6.31
N VAL A 383 -23.31 1.86 6.06
CA VAL A 383 -23.89 2.02 4.73
C VAL A 383 -24.04 3.50 4.39
N HIS A 384 -23.59 3.88 3.21
CA HIS A 384 -23.70 5.25 2.68
C HIS A 384 -24.25 5.25 1.25
N ILE A 385 -25.14 6.20 0.96
CA ILE A 385 -25.67 6.52 -0.37
C ILE A 385 -25.17 7.93 -0.72
N TYR A 386 -24.61 8.11 -1.92
CA TYR A 386 -24.01 9.38 -2.37
C TYR A 386 -25.01 10.42 -2.86
#